data_AF-A0A0A8L0R2-F1
#
_entry.id   AF-A0A0A8L0R2-F1
#
_cell.length_a   1.000
_cell.length_b   1.000
_cell.length_c   1.000
_cell.angle_alpha   90.00
_cell.angle_beta   90.00
_cell.angle_gamma   90.00
#
_symmetry.space_group_name_H-M   'P 1'
#
loop_
_entity.id
_entity.type
_entity.pdbx_description
1 polymer ?
#
loop_
_entity_poly.entity_id
_entity_poly.type
_entity_poly.pdbx_seq_one_letter_code
_entity_poly.pdbx_strand_id
1 'polypeptide(L)'
;MGGPGAKTYMGWWGSLGSPVQKGITTYAVSPYAQKPLNNIYYNAVFNTFRRVKSQVLYMVIPAAIYWAWWANCRDYNAYLYTKAGREELERVNV
;
A
#
# COMPACT_ATOMS: atom_id res chain seq x y z
N MET A 1 -41.73 13.06 8.44
CA MET A 1 -40.80 14.17 8.13
C MET A 1 -39.54 13.95 8.97
N GLY A 2 -38.36 13.92 8.35
CA GLY A 2 -37.11 13.73 9.08
C GLY A 2 -36.80 14.95 9.95
N GLY A 3 -36.39 14.73 11.21
CA GLY A 3 -35.96 15.81 12.11
C GLY A 3 -34.65 16.48 11.64
N PRO A 4 -34.23 17.57 12.31
CA PRO A 4 -33.01 18.28 11.94
C PRO A 4 -31.77 17.36 12.00
N GLY A 5 -30.96 17.37 10.94
CA GLY A 5 -29.69 16.64 10.89
C GLY A 5 -28.56 17.35 11.64
N ALA A 6 -27.65 16.56 12.24
CA ALA A 6 -26.45 17.08 12.89
C ALA A 6 -25.48 17.71 11.89
N LYS A 7 -24.64 18.65 12.35
CA LYS A 7 -23.55 19.21 11.54
C LYS A 7 -22.47 18.17 11.29
N THR A 8 -22.05 18.02 10.04
CA THR A 8 -21.01 17.09 9.59
C THR A 8 -19.93 17.86 8.83
N TYR A 9 -18.76 17.23 8.64
CA TYR A 9 -17.67 17.79 7.82
C TYR A 9 -17.88 17.65 6.31
N MET A 10 -18.99 17.04 5.88
CA MET A 10 -19.30 16.78 4.48
C MET A 10 -20.81 16.91 4.24
N GLY A 11 -21.18 17.73 3.26
CA GLY A 11 -22.57 17.89 2.78
C GLY A 11 -22.84 17.11 1.49
N TRP A 12 -23.64 17.69 0.59
CA TRP A 12 -24.02 17.06 -0.70
C TRP A 12 -23.63 17.93 -1.90
N TRP A 13 -23.99 17.50 -3.11
CA TRP A 13 -23.84 18.31 -4.32
C TRP A 13 -24.48 19.69 -4.14
N GLY A 14 -23.69 20.74 -4.36
CA GLY A 14 -24.10 22.14 -4.15
C GLY A 14 -23.85 22.68 -2.73
N SER A 15 -23.51 21.84 -1.75
CA SER A 15 -23.27 22.24 -0.35
C SER A 15 -22.22 21.37 0.35
N LEU A 16 -21.11 21.09 -0.35
CA LEU A 16 -20.09 20.10 0.09
C LEU A 16 -19.47 20.41 1.46
N GLY A 17 -19.43 21.68 1.87
CA GLY A 17 -18.73 22.14 3.08
C GLY A 17 -17.26 22.51 2.85
N SER A 18 -16.83 22.59 1.59
CA SER A 18 -15.49 23.05 1.21
C SER A 18 -15.36 24.57 1.30
N PRO A 19 -14.13 25.12 1.36
CA PRO A 19 -13.88 26.54 1.15
C PRO A 19 -14.48 27.04 -0.18
N VAL A 20 -14.81 28.33 -0.21
CA VAL A 20 -15.34 28.98 -1.42
C VAL A 20 -14.24 29.02 -2.50
N GLN A 21 -14.55 28.57 -3.70
CA GLN A 21 -13.64 28.56 -4.85
C GLN A 21 -14.06 29.64 -5.85
N LYS A 22 -13.14 30.52 -6.26
CA LYS A 22 -13.37 31.56 -7.26
C LYS A 22 -12.14 31.71 -8.15
N GLY A 23 -12.35 31.84 -9.47
CA GLY A 23 -11.27 32.05 -10.45
C GLY A 23 -10.58 30.78 -10.97
N ILE A 24 -11.07 29.59 -10.61
CA ILE A 24 -10.57 28.31 -11.13
C ILE A 24 -11.46 27.90 -12.29
N THR A 25 -10.86 27.69 -13.47
CA THR A 25 -11.56 27.18 -14.65
C THR A 25 -11.01 25.81 -15.02
N THR A 26 -11.89 24.81 -15.13
CA THR A 26 -11.54 23.44 -15.48
C THR A 26 -11.99 23.12 -16.91
N TYR A 27 -11.14 22.43 -17.66
CA TYR A 27 -11.43 22.00 -19.02
C TYR A 27 -11.31 20.47 -19.12
N ALA A 28 -12.20 19.86 -19.89
CA ALA A 28 -12.20 18.43 -20.14
C ALA A 28 -12.60 18.14 -21.59
N VAL A 29 -12.12 17.02 -22.14
CA VAL A 29 -12.48 16.53 -23.48
C VAL A 29 -13.34 15.28 -23.32
N SER A 30 -14.42 15.17 -24.10
CA SER A 30 -15.29 13.98 -24.10
C SER A 30 -14.47 12.69 -24.29
N PRO A 31 -14.69 11.63 -23.49
CA PRO A 31 -13.97 10.37 -23.66
C PRO A 31 -14.10 9.75 -25.06
N TYR A 32 -15.24 9.96 -25.73
CA TYR A 32 -15.49 9.48 -27.09
C TYR A 32 -14.68 10.21 -28.18
N ALA A 33 -14.13 11.39 -27.85
CA ALA A 33 -13.26 12.16 -28.72
C ALA A 33 -11.76 11.86 -28.47
N GLN A 34 -11.44 11.05 -27.47
CA GLN A 34 -10.06 10.68 -27.13
C GLN A 34 -9.70 9.31 -27.69
N LYS A 35 -8.40 9.07 -27.94
CA LYS A 35 -7.89 7.72 -28.22
C LYS A 35 -7.77 6.96 -26.89
N PRO A 36 -8.56 5.90 -26.65
CA PRO A 36 -8.48 5.17 -25.39
C PRO A 36 -7.11 4.51 -25.23
N LEU A 37 -6.56 4.57 -24.01
CA LEU A 37 -5.26 3.97 -23.64
C LEU A 37 -4.06 4.48 -24.47
N ASN A 38 -4.16 5.68 -25.05
CA ASN A 38 -3.06 6.26 -25.81
C ASN A 38 -1.79 6.39 -24.93
N ASN A 39 -0.64 5.96 -25.46
CA ASN A 39 0.65 5.90 -24.76
C ASN A 39 0.67 5.07 -23.47
N ILE A 40 -0.26 4.13 -23.27
CA ILE A 40 -0.30 3.34 -22.05
C ILE A 40 1.01 2.57 -21.81
N TYR A 41 1.61 1.96 -22.83
CA TYR A 41 2.82 1.14 -22.64
C TYR A 41 4.03 1.98 -22.22
N TYR A 42 4.30 3.08 -22.93
CA TYR A 42 5.40 3.98 -22.58
C TYR A 42 5.19 4.58 -21.19
N ASN A 43 4.01 5.16 -20.94
CA ASN A 43 3.72 5.83 -19.68
C ASN A 43 3.64 4.83 -18.52
N ALA A 44 3.00 3.67 -18.69
CA ALA A 44 2.87 2.69 -17.63
C ALA A 44 4.24 2.15 -17.22
N VAL A 45 5.14 1.83 -18.14
CA VAL A 45 6.46 1.29 -17.76
C VAL A 45 7.27 2.33 -16.99
N PHE A 46 7.54 3.50 -17.57
CA PHE A 46 8.44 4.48 -16.97
C PHE A 46 7.85 5.15 -15.72
N ASN A 47 6.55 5.49 -15.75
CA ASN A 47 5.90 6.11 -14.61
C ASN A 47 5.72 5.12 -13.45
N THR A 48 5.42 3.84 -13.74
CA THR A 48 5.31 2.83 -12.68
C THR A 48 6.65 2.60 -12.03
N PHE A 49 7.72 2.42 -12.81
CA PHE A 49 9.06 2.29 -12.24
C PHE A 49 9.45 3.50 -11.39
N ARG A 50 9.22 4.72 -11.89
CA ARG A 50 9.47 5.96 -11.13
C ARG A 50 8.72 5.98 -9.79
N ARG A 51 7.46 5.56 -9.76
CA ARG A 51 6.64 5.51 -8.53
C ARG A 51 7.10 4.42 -7.58
N VAL A 52 7.37 3.22 -8.08
CA VAL A 52 7.82 2.08 -7.27
C VAL A 52 9.19 2.37 -6.66
N LYS A 53 10.14 2.93 -7.43
CA LYS A 53 11.48 3.29 -6.96
C LYS A 53 11.46 4.18 -5.71
N SER A 54 10.53 5.14 -5.63
CA SER A 54 10.43 6.03 -4.47
C SER A 54 9.87 5.37 -3.21
N GLN A 55 9.20 4.23 -3.33
CA GLN A 55 8.50 3.57 -2.22
C GLN A 55 9.10 2.22 -1.85
N VAL A 56 9.86 1.59 -2.77
CA VAL A 56 10.33 0.21 -2.64
C VAL A 56 11.15 -0.02 -1.38
N LEU A 57 11.94 0.95 -0.93
CA LEU A 57 12.76 0.79 0.28
C LEU A 57 11.93 0.72 1.56
N TYR A 58 10.82 1.45 1.63
CA TYR A 58 9.92 1.39 2.78
C TYR A 58 9.21 0.03 2.90
N MET A 59 9.09 -0.71 1.81
CA MET A 59 8.51 -2.05 1.80
C MET A 59 9.58 -3.15 1.94
N VAL A 60 10.63 -3.09 1.13
CA VAL A 60 11.65 -4.14 1.04
C VAL A 60 12.47 -4.25 2.30
N ILE A 61 12.82 -3.13 2.95
CA ILE A 61 13.64 -3.19 4.17
C ILE A 61 12.89 -3.90 5.30
N PRO A 62 11.66 -3.50 5.69
CA PRO A 62 10.91 -4.26 6.70
C PRO A 62 10.64 -5.70 6.29
N ALA A 63 10.25 -5.95 5.04
CA ALA A 63 9.98 -7.29 4.56
C ALA A 63 11.22 -8.21 4.65
N ALA A 64 12.39 -7.71 4.26
CA ALA A 64 13.64 -8.45 4.32
C ALA A 64 14.05 -8.76 5.77
N ILE A 65 13.88 -7.81 6.69
CA ILE A 65 14.16 -8.01 8.12
C ILE A 65 13.30 -9.14 8.68
N TYR A 66 11.98 -9.08 8.46
CA TYR A 66 11.06 -10.12 8.93
C TYR A 66 11.33 -11.47 8.28
N TRP A 67 11.63 -11.49 6.99
CA TRP A 67 11.93 -12.71 6.28
C TRP A 67 13.20 -13.38 6.79
N ALA A 68 14.27 -12.61 7.03
CA ALA A 68 15.52 -13.11 7.58
C ALA A 68 15.34 -13.66 9.01
N TRP A 69 14.58 -12.95 9.85
CA TRP A 69 14.25 -13.41 11.20
C TRP A 69 13.47 -14.73 11.16
N TRP A 70 12.41 -14.79 10.35
CA TRP A 70 11.61 -16.00 10.19
C TRP A 70 12.44 -17.18 9.68
N ALA A 71 13.24 -16.97 8.64
CA ALA A 71 14.09 -18.02 8.07
C ALA A 71 15.05 -18.59 9.12
N ASN A 72 15.70 -17.72 9.90
CA ASN A 72 16.61 -18.14 10.97
C ASN A 72 15.90 -18.96 12.05
N CYS A 73 14.74 -18.49 12.55
CA CYS A 73 13.98 -19.22 13.56
C CYS A 73 13.47 -20.56 13.04
N ARG A 74 12.99 -20.62 11.79
CA ARG A 74 12.52 -21.84 11.15
C ARG A 74 13.63 -22.87 11.02
N ASP A 75 14.81 -22.46 10.54
CA ASP A 75 15.95 -23.37 10.33
C ASP A 75 16.53 -23.84 11.67
N TYR A 76 16.60 -22.95 12.67
CA TYR A 76 17.00 -23.32 14.02
C TYR A 76 16.01 -24.29 14.67
N ASN A 77 14.70 -24.05 14.54
CA ASN A 77 13.69 -24.97 15.01
C ASN A 77 13.81 -26.35 14.33
N ALA A 78 14.00 -26.38 13.00
CA ALA A 78 14.22 -27.62 12.27
C ALA A 78 15.47 -28.37 12.78
N TYR A 79 16.56 -27.66 13.06
CA TYR A 79 17.79 -28.23 13.62
C TYR A 79 17.58 -28.85 15.01
N LEU A 80 16.87 -28.18 15.92
CA LEU A 80 16.61 -28.67 17.28
C LEU A 80 15.91 -30.03 17.30
N TYR A 81 15.01 -30.27 16.34
CA TYR A 81 14.29 -31.55 16.22
C TYR A 81 15.05 -32.61 15.38
N THR A 82 16.31 -32.37 15.03
CA THR A 82 17.18 -33.40 14.44
C THR A 82 17.89 -34.23 15.52
N LYS A 83 18.52 -35.35 15.11
CA LYS A 83 19.38 -36.13 16.02
C LYS A 83 20.55 -35.31 16.56
N ALA A 84 21.13 -34.41 15.74
CA ALA A 84 22.28 -33.61 16.12
C ALA A 84 21.93 -32.51 17.14
N GLY A 85 20.71 -31.95 17.07
CA GLY A 85 20.24 -30.88 17.95
C GLY A 85 19.59 -31.34 19.26
N ARG A 86 19.50 -32.65 19.53
CA ARG A 86 18.75 -33.19 20.69
C ARG A 86 19.27 -32.69 22.03
N GLU A 87 20.58 -32.66 22.23
CA GLU A 87 21.20 -32.18 23.46
C GLU A 87 20.88 -30.69 23.71
N GLU A 88 20.92 -29.89 22.64
CA GLU A 88 20.59 -28.47 22.71
C GLU A 88 19.10 -28.25 22.96
N LEU A 89 18.22 -29.06 22.36
CA LEU A 89 16.78 -29.03 22.61
C LEU A 89 16.45 -29.33 24.08
N GLU A 90 17.05 -30.38 24.65
CA GLU A 90 16.85 -30.74 26.07
C GLU A 90 17.32 -29.61 27.01
N ARG A 91 18.37 -28.87 26.64
CA ARG A 91 18.85 -27.70 27.41
C ARG A 91 17.90 -26.50 27.35
N VAL A 92 17.31 -26.19 26.20
CA VAL A 92 16.48 -24.97 26.01
C VAL A 92 14.99 -25.17 26.28
N ASN A 93 14.54 -26.42 26.46
CA ASN A 93 13.15 -26.78 26.71
C ASN A 93 12.81 -26.97 28.21
N VAL A 94 13.79 -26.78 29.09
CA VAL A 94 13.65 -26.77 30.57
C VAL A 94 13.59 -25.33 31.05
#